data_AF-A0A5N4DIV1-F1
#
_entry.id   AF-A0A5N4DIV1-F1
#
_cell.length_a   1.000
_cell.length_b   1.000
_cell.length_c   1.000
_cell.angle_alpha   90.00
_cell.angle_beta   90.00
_cell.angle_gamma   90.00
#
_symmetry.space_group_name_H-M   'P 1'
#
loop_
_entity.id
_entity.type
_entity.pdbx_description
1 polymer ?
#
loop_
_entity_poly.entity_id
_entity_poly.type
_entity_poly.pdbx_seq_one_letter_code
_entity_poly.pdbx_strand_id
1 'polypeptide(L)'
;MKTGLETVKSALRAFLDSAAEDLEKTMENLKQGQFTHTRNQPKGVTQIINYTTVALLPMLSSLFEHIGQHQFGEDLILEDVQVSCYRILTSLYALGTSKSIYVERQRSALGECLAAFAGAFPVAFLETHLDKHNVYSIYNTKSSRERAALSLPANVEDVCPNIPSLEKLMEEIVELAESGIRYTQMPHVMEVILPMLCSYMSRWWEHGPENHPGRADTCCTALSSEHMNTLLGNILKIIYNNLGVDEGAWMKRLAVFSQPIINKVKPQLLKTHFLPLMEKLKKKAAMVVSEEDHLKSEARGDMSEAELLILDEFTTLARDLYAFYPLLIRFVDYNRAKWLQEPNAEAEDLFRMVAEVFIYWSKSHNFKREEQNFVVQNEINNMSFLITDTKSKMSKAAVSDQERKKMKRRGDRYSMQTSLIVAALKRLLPIGLNICAPGDQELIALAKNRFSLKDTEDEVRDIIRSNIHLQGKLEDPAIRWQMALYKDLPNRTEDTSDPERTVERVLDIANVLFHLEQVRFCGAPAEIQEGRVAQAALQQRKRRAVACFRMAPLYNPESESLLFVVQLLCPSQ
;
A
#
# COMPACT_ATOMS: atom_id res chain seq x y z
N MET A 1 26.95 -14.31 -30.61
CA MET A 1 26.24 -13.77 -29.41
C MET A 1 27.12 -13.01 -28.43
N LYS A 2 28.42 -13.33 -28.24
CA LYS A 2 29.31 -12.60 -27.29
C LYS A 2 29.52 -11.11 -27.61
N THR A 3 29.49 -10.72 -28.89
CA THR A 3 29.69 -9.31 -29.32
C THR A 3 28.57 -8.37 -28.86
N GLY A 4 27.33 -8.86 -28.72
CA GLY A 4 26.21 -8.01 -28.29
C GLY A 4 26.30 -7.61 -26.81
N LEU A 5 26.81 -8.48 -25.94
CA LEU A 5 26.90 -8.23 -24.50
C LEU A 5 27.94 -7.14 -24.18
N GLU A 6 29.12 -7.20 -24.81
CA GLU A 6 30.16 -6.20 -24.60
C GLU A 6 29.76 -4.82 -25.12
N THR A 7 29.03 -4.76 -26.24
CA THR A 7 28.47 -3.49 -26.74
C THR A 7 27.45 -2.90 -25.75
N VAL A 8 26.59 -3.74 -25.17
CA VAL A 8 25.62 -3.30 -24.14
C VAL A 8 26.33 -2.81 -22.89
N LYS A 9 27.35 -3.53 -22.40
CA LYS A 9 28.15 -3.12 -21.24
C LYS A 9 28.87 -1.79 -21.48
N SER A 10 29.47 -1.61 -22.66
CA SER A 10 30.12 -0.35 -23.04
C SER A 10 29.15 0.82 -23.11
N ALA A 11 27.97 0.62 -23.71
CA ALA A 11 26.92 1.64 -23.76
C ALA A 11 26.37 1.98 -22.37
N LEU A 12 26.14 0.97 -21.54
CA LEU A 12 25.69 1.14 -20.16
C LEU A 12 26.71 1.92 -19.34
N ARG A 13 28.00 1.59 -19.47
CA ARG A 13 29.08 2.33 -18.83
C ARG A 13 29.06 3.80 -19.24
N ALA A 14 29.07 4.09 -20.54
CA ALA A 14 29.09 5.48 -21.03
C ALA A 14 27.88 6.28 -20.52
N PHE A 15 26.70 5.65 -20.49
CA PHE A 15 25.50 6.25 -19.94
C PHE A 15 25.61 6.53 -18.44
N LEU A 16 26.00 5.54 -17.64
CA LEU A 16 26.11 5.68 -16.18
C LEU A 16 27.22 6.66 -15.78
N ASP A 17 28.30 6.73 -16.54
CA ASP A 17 29.38 7.68 -16.29
C ASP A 17 28.93 9.12 -16.55
N SER A 18 28.20 9.33 -17.66
CA SER A 18 27.57 10.63 -17.95
C SER A 18 26.53 11.00 -16.89
N ALA A 19 25.71 10.03 -16.46
CA ALA A 19 24.73 10.23 -15.40
C ALA A 19 25.37 10.60 -14.06
N ALA A 20 26.50 9.97 -13.72
CA ALA A 20 27.28 10.30 -12.53
C ALA A 20 27.77 11.76 -12.57
N GLU A 21 28.36 12.19 -13.69
CA GLU A 21 28.82 13.57 -13.86
C GLU A 21 27.67 14.58 -13.73
N ASP A 22 26.51 14.30 -14.31
CA ASP A 22 25.37 15.22 -14.26
C ASP A 22 24.79 15.35 -12.84
N LEU A 23 24.77 14.26 -12.07
CA LEU A 23 24.39 14.27 -10.66
C LEU A 23 25.42 15.04 -9.79
N GLU A 24 26.71 14.85 -10.04
CA GLU A 24 27.79 15.58 -9.35
C GLU A 24 27.72 17.08 -9.63
N LYS A 25 27.58 17.47 -10.91
CA LYS A 25 27.38 18.88 -11.31
C LYS A 25 26.13 19.47 -10.66
N THR A 26 25.04 18.70 -10.59
CA THR A 26 23.82 19.13 -9.89
C THR A 26 24.08 19.38 -8.41
N MET A 27 24.79 18.47 -7.73
CA MET A 27 25.18 18.63 -6.33
C MET A 27 26.07 19.85 -6.11
N GLU A 28 27.07 20.08 -6.97
CA GLU A 28 27.96 21.25 -6.89
C GLU A 28 27.20 22.56 -7.06
N ASN A 29 26.31 22.64 -8.06
CA ASN A 29 25.47 23.81 -8.29
C ASN A 29 24.57 24.13 -7.09
N LEU A 30 24.05 23.08 -6.43
CA LEU A 30 23.26 23.22 -5.20
C LEU A 30 24.12 23.65 -4.01
N LYS A 31 25.35 23.16 -3.86
CA LYS A 31 26.27 23.63 -2.79
C LYS A 31 26.64 25.10 -2.97
N GLN A 32 26.76 25.57 -4.20
CA GLN A 32 27.13 26.95 -4.53
C GLN A 32 25.96 27.95 -4.43
N GLY A 33 24.74 27.51 -4.08
CA GLY A 33 23.61 28.43 -3.87
C GLY A 33 23.05 29.07 -5.15
N GLN A 34 23.47 28.59 -6.34
CA GLN A 34 23.17 29.20 -7.64
C GLN A 34 21.69 29.11 -8.07
N PHE A 35 20.83 28.52 -7.23
CA PHE A 35 19.40 28.31 -7.45
C PHE A 35 18.51 29.35 -6.74
N THR A 36 19.06 30.18 -5.86
CA THR A 36 18.30 31.30 -5.27
C THR A 36 17.93 32.28 -6.38
N HIS A 37 16.73 32.88 -6.33
CA HIS A 37 16.23 33.87 -7.30
C HIS A 37 17.02 35.19 -7.23
N THR A 38 18.34 35.13 -7.39
CA THR A 38 19.18 36.30 -7.60
C THR A 38 19.07 36.71 -9.06
N ARG A 39 18.99 38.02 -9.30
CA ARG A 39 18.73 38.68 -10.60
C ARG A 39 19.71 38.29 -11.73
N ASN A 40 20.76 37.52 -11.44
CA ASN A 40 21.82 37.07 -12.35
C ASN A 40 21.97 35.53 -12.35
N GLN A 41 20.89 34.78 -12.53
CA GLN A 41 20.98 33.31 -12.64
C GLN A 41 21.52 32.88 -14.03
N PRO A 42 22.57 32.05 -14.12
CA PRO A 42 23.00 31.49 -15.40
C PRO A 42 21.95 30.50 -15.90
N LYS A 43 21.41 30.72 -17.11
CA LYS A 43 20.35 29.87 -17.71
C LYS A 43 20.69 28.36 -17.73
N GLY A 44 21.97 28.00 -17.75
CA GLY A 44 22.43 26.60 -17.78
C GLY A 44 22.19 25.82 -16.47
N VAL A 45 22.23 26.48 -15.31
CA VAL A 45 22.12 25.79 -14.00
C VAL A 45 20.73 25.21 -13.82
N THR A 46 19.69 26.00 -14.10
CA THR A 46 18.29 25.58 -14.02
C THR A 46 17.98 24.48 -15.03
N GLN A 47 18.63 24.47 -16.20
CA GLN A 47 18.49 23.42 -17.20
C GLN A 47 19.07 22.09 -16.73
N ILE A 48 20.27 22.09 -16.13
CA ILE A 48 20.92 20.89 -15.56
C ILE A 48 20.04 20.27 -14.48
N ILE A 49 19.53 21.12 -13.59
CA ILE A 49 18.67 20.73 -12.47
C ILE A 49 17.34 20.12 -12.98
N ASN A 50 16.70 20.75 -13.97
CA ASN A 50 15.47 20.24 -14.57
C ASN A 50 15.71 18.95 -15.36
N TYR A 51 16.81 18.84 -16.11
CA TYR A 51 17.19 17.62 -16.81
C TYR A 51 17.36 16.46 -15.83
N THR A 52 18.11 16.71 -14.75
CA THR A 52 18.38 15.69 -13.73
C THR A 52 17.09 15.16 -13.12
N THR A 53 16.15 16.03 -12.79
CA THR A 53 14.92 15.63 -12.08
C THR A 53 13.81 15.12 -12.97
N VAL A 54 13.63 15.69 -14.16
CA VAL A 54 12.53 15.31 -15.05
C VAL A 54 12.90 14.15 -15.97
N ALA A 55 14.18 14.01 -16.34
CA ALA A 55 14.63 12.98 -17.29
C ALA A 55 15.56 11.95 -16.62
N LEU A 56 16.64 12.39 -15.98
CA LEU A 56 17.68 11.48 -15.52
C LEU A 56 17.20 10.57 -14.37
N LEU A 57 16.61 11.14 -13.32
CA LEU A 57 16.13 10.36 -12.16
C LEU A 57 15.06 9.31 -12.54
N PRO A 58 14.01 9.61 -13.33
CA PRO A 58 13.06 8.59 -13.76
C PRO A 58 13.70 7.50 -14.63
N MET A 59 14.65 7.85 -15.51
CA MET A 59 15.37 6.87 -16.33
C MET A 59 16.25 5.95 -15.48
N LEU A 60 17.02 6.52 -14.54
CA LEU A 60 17.85 5.73 -13.62
C LEU A 60 16.99 4.84 -12.73
N SER A 61 15.89 5.37 -12.18
CA SER A 61 14.96 4.59 -11.35
C SER A 61 14.41 3.38 -12.11
N SER A 62 13.91 3.60 -13.32
CA SER A 62 13.37 2.53 -14.18
C SER A 62 14.44 1.52 -14.58
N LEU A 63 15.65 1.98 -14.91
CA LEU A 63 16.77 1.11 -15.27
C LEU A 63 17.18 0.22 -14.09
N PHE A 64 17.42 0.79 -12.91
CA PHE A 64 17.82 0.03 -11.73
C PHE A 64 16.69 -0.87 -11.23
N GLU A 65 15.44 -0.41 -11.27
CA GLU A 65 14.28 -1.24 -10.93
C GLU A 65 14.21 -2.47 -11.85
N HIS A 66 14.40 -2.29 -13.16
CA HIS A 66 14.44 -3.40 -14.11
C HIS A 66 15.61 -4.37 -13.83
N ILE A 67 16.81 -3.83 -13.59
CA ILE A 67 18.00 -4.65 -13.26
C ILE A 67 17.77 -5.43 -11.97
N GLY A 68 17.23 -4.80 -10.92
CA GLY A 68 16.96 -5.42 -9.62
C GLY A 68 15.88 -6.49 -9.70
N GLN A 69 14.76 -6.21 -10.38
CA GLN A 69 13.65 -7.16 -10.56
C GLN A 69 14.07 -8.42 -11.31
N HIS A 70 14.95 -8.29 -12.31
CA HIS A 70 15.45 -9.41 -13.11
C HIS A 70 16.79 -9.98 -12.62
N GLN A 71 17.36 -9.43 -11.55
CA GLN A 71 18.63 -9.84 -10.96
C GLN A 71 19.83 -9.74 -11.92
N PHE A 72 19.79 -8.84 -12.91
CA PHE A 72 20.88 -8.65 -13.88
C PHE A 72 22.10 -7.89 -13.33
N GLY A 73 22.06 -7.46 -12.07
CA GLY A 73 23.13 -6.68 -11.45
C GLY A 73 24.48 -7.40 -11.50
N GLU A 74 24.47 -8.70 -11.23
CA GLU A 74 25.66 -9.57 -11.22
C GLU A 74 26.27 -9.77 -12.62
N ASP A 75 25.50 -9.55 -13.69
CA ASP A 75 25.96 -9.69 -15.07
C ASP A 75 26.36 -8.36 -15.72
N LEU A 76 25.67 -7.27 -15.35
CA LEU A 76 25.77 -5.95 -16.00
C LEU A 76 26.63 -4.95 -15.22
N ILE A 77 26.57 -4.96 -13.89
CA ILE A 77 27.22 -3.96 -13.03
C ILE A 77 28.53 -4.55 -12.48
N LEU A 78 29.47 -4.76 -13.39
CA LEU A 78 30.78 -5.35 -13.09
C LEU A 78 31.91 -4.37 -13.39
N GLU A 79 33.02 -4.55 -12.68
CA GLU A 79 34.27 -3.83 -12.90
C GLU A 79 34.06 -2.30 -13.02
N ASP A 80 34.44 -1.70 -14.14
CA ASP A 80 34.46 -0.26 -14.31
C ASP A 80 33.06 0.37 -14.29
N VAL A 81 32.00 -0.40 -14.56
CA VAL A 81 30.62 0.08 -14.40
C VAL A 81 30.34 0.38 -12.92
N GLN A 82 30.94 -0.38 -11.99
CA GLN A 82 30.79 -0.14 -10.56
C GLN A 82 31.36 1.21 -10.14
N VAL A 83 32.42 1.70 -10.80
CA VAL A 83 33.00 3.03 -10.51
C VAL A 83 31.95 4.13 -10.71
N SER A 84 31.26 4.12 -11.85
CA SER A 84 30.18 5.08 -12.12
C SER A 84 29.00 4.87 -11.15
N CYS A 85 28.68 3.62 -10.79
CA CYS A 85 27.65 3.33 -9.78
C CYS A 85 27.98 3.88 -8.39
N TYR A 86 29.22 3.78 -7.91
CA TYR A 86 29.63 4.36 -6.63
C TYR A 86 29.52 5.90 -6.63
N ARG A 87 29.84 6.54 -7.75
CA ARG A 87 29.66 8.00 -7.93
C ARG A 87 28.19 8.40 -7.90
N ILE A 88 27.33 7.67 -8.63
CA ILE A 88 25.87 7.85 -8.60
C ILE A 88 25.33 7.67 -7.18
N LEU A 89 25.71 6.58 -6.50
CA LEU A 89 25.32 6.27 -5.12
C LEU A 89 25.66 7.44 -4.18
N THR A 90 26.91 7.93 -4.25
CA THR A 90 27.38 9.04 -3.41
C THR A 90 26.59 10.32 -3.68
N SER A 91 26.31 10.62 -4.95
CA SER A 91 25.57 11.81 -5.34
C SER A 91 24.09 11.73 -4.96
N LEU A 92 23.43 10.60 -5.19
CA LEU A 92 22.02 10.40 -4.81
C LEU A 92 21.84 10.51 -3.30
N TYR A 93 22.71 9.87 -2.51
CA TYR A 93 22.65 9.93 -1.05
C TYR A 93 22.89 11.36 -0.53
N ALA A 94 23.92 12.04 -1.04
CA ALA A 94 24.24 13.41 -0.63
C ALA A 94 23.16 14.42 -1.06
N LEU A 95 22.57 14.24 -2.25
CA LEU A 95 21.43 15.04 -2.70
C LEU A 95 20.21 14.78 -1.81
N GLY A 96 19.86 13.53 -1.54
CA GLY A 96 18.66 13.15 -0.78
C GLY A 96 18.68 13.59 0.69
N THR A 97 19.86 13.61 1.32
CA THR A 97 20.08 14.04 2.71
C THR A 97 20.35 15.54 2.86
N SER A 98 20.45 16.28 1.76
CA SER A 98 20.66 17.73 1.78
C SER A 98 19.42 18.49 2.27
N LYS A 99 19.68 19.58 3.00
CA LYS A 99 18.68 20.53 3.51
C LYS A 99 18.35 21.67 2.52
N SER A 100 18.77 21.55 1.27
CA SER A 100 18.44 22.56 0.25
C SER A 100 16.93 22.55 -0.06
N ILE A 101 16.33 23.75 -0.14
CA ILE A 101 14.91 23.95 -0.51
C ILE A 101 14.57 23.27 -1.84
N TYR A 102 15.52 23.23 -2.77
CA TYR A 102 15.34 22.54 -4.04
C TYR A 102 15.10 21.04 -3.85
N VAL A 103 15.92 20.42 -3.01
CA VAL A 103 15.89 18.99 -2.72
C VAL A 103 14.58 18.62 -2.03
N GLU A 104 14.00 19.49 -1.21
CA GLU A 104 12.75 19.19 -0.50
C GLU A 104 11.61 18.75 -1.42
N ARG A 105 11.53 19.30 -2.64
CA ARG A 105 10.50 18.94 -3.62
C ARG A 105 10.79 17.64 -4.38
N GLN A 106 12.04 17.19 -4.37
CA GLN A 106 12.55 16.10 -5.22
C GLN A 106 13.07 14.92 -4.41
N ARG A 107 13.12 15.06 -3.08
CA ARG A 107 13.68 14.09 -2.13
C ARG A 107 13.07 12.71 -2.29
N SER A 108 11.75 12.64 -2.30
CA SER A 108 10.95 11.54 -2.83
C SER A 108 11.56 10.79 -4.02
N ALA A 109 11.80 11.48 -5.14
CA ALA A 109 12.26 10.85 -6.38
C ALA A 109 13.73 10.41 -6.28
N LEU A 110 14.55 11.17 -5.54
CA LEU A 110 15.92 10.78 -5.21
C LEU A 110 15.95 9.49 -4.38
N GLY A 111 15.08 9.37 -3.39
CA GLY A 111 14.95 8.19 -2.55
C GLY A 111 14.40 6.97 -3.28
N GLU A 112 13.42 7.16 -4.18
CA GLU A 112 12.95 6.09 -5.07
C GLU A 112 14.08 5.58 -5.98
N CYS A 113 14.85 6.48 -6.59
CA CYS A 113 16.00 6.14 -7.42
C CYS A 113 17.08 5.40 -6.62
N LEU A 114 17.39 5.88 -5.41
CA LEU A 114 18.37 5.25 -4.53
C LEU A 114 17.91 3.89 -4.02
N ALA A 115 16.62 3.71 -3.74
CA ALA A 115 16.04 2.41 -3.41
C ALA A 115 16.12 1.43 -4.58
N ALA A 116 15.79 1.88 -5.79
CA ALA A 116 15.94 1.06 -6.99
C ALA A 116 17.41 0.65 -7.21
N PHE A 117 18.35 1.59 -7.04
CA PHE A 117 19.80 1.33 -7.07
C PHE A 117 20.21 0.27 -6.04
N ALA A 118 19.76 0.42 -4.79
CA ALA A 118 20.12 -0.48 -3.70
C ALA A 118 19.64 -1.94 -3.92
N GLY A 119 18.55 -2.12 -4.66
CA GLY A 119 18.04 -3.44 -5.05
C GLY A 119 18.75 -4.04 -6.28
N ALA A 120 19.50 -3.23 -7.03
CA ALA A 120 20.16 -3.62 -8.28
C ALA A 120 21.67 -3.82 -8.14
N PHE A 121 22.31 -3.09 -7.22
CA PHE A 121 23.76 -3.05 -7.10
C PHE A 121 24.30 -4.36 -6.51
N PRO A 122 25.26 -5.05 -7.17
CA PRO A 122 25.75 -6.36 -6.74
C PRO A 122 26.81 -6.30 -5.63
N VAL A 123 26.97 -5.15 -4.97
CA VAL A 123 27.89 -4.98 -3.82
C VAL A 123 27.16 -4.48 -2.58
N ALA A 124 27.44 -5.11 -1.44
CA ALA A 124 26.84 -4.83 -0.13
C ALA A 124 27.41 -3.54 0.48
N PHE A 125 27.10 -2.41 -0.15
CA PHE A 125 27.76 -1.13 0.09
C PHE A 125 27.54 -0.53 1.49
N LEU A 126 26.58 -1.03 2.29
CA LEU A 126 26.37 -0.60 3.68
C LEU A 126 27.17 -1.45 4.69
N GLU A 127 27.80 -2.53 4.24
CA GLU A 127 28.56 -3.50 5.03
C GLU A 127 29.96 -3.70 4.45
N THR A 128 30.65 -2.58 4.19
CA THR A 128 31.99 -2.51 3.58
C THR A 128 33.04 -3.45 4.21
N HIS A 129 32.95 -3.68 5.51
CA HIS A 129 33.83 -4.59 6.25
C HIS A 129 33.73 -6.07 5.81
N LEU A 130 32.62 -6.45 5.15
CA LEU A 130 32.39 -7.78 4.58
C LEU A 130 32.67 -7.87 3.08
N ASP A 131 33.09 -6.76 2.45
CA ASP A 131 33.31 -6.72 1.00
C ASP A 131 34.35 -7.73 0.52
N LYS A 132 35.32 -8.11 1.37
CA LYS A 132 36.30 -9.18 1.10
C LYS A 132 35.68 -10.52 0.69
N HIS A 133 34.42 -10.76 1.04
CA HIS A 133 33.67 -11.96 0.68
C HIS A 133 32.80 -11.80 -0.57
N ASN A 134 32.69 -10.58 -1.12
CA ASN A 134 31.88 -10.30 -2.29
C ASN A 134 32.66 -10.60 -3.60
N VAL A 135 32.25 -11.65 -4.31
CA VAL A 135 32.92 -12.09 -5.55
C VAL A 135 32.78 -11.11 -6.72
N TYR A 136 31.78 -10.22 -6.68
CA TYR A 136 31.50 -9.27 -7.75
C TYR A 136 32.16 -7.91 -7.52
N SER A 137 32.70 -7.65 -6.33
CA SER A 137 33.33 -6.37 -6.00
C SER A 137 34.55 -6.10 -6.89
N ILE A 138 34.66 -4.86 -7.39
CA ILE A 138 35.85 -4.39 -8.12
C ILE A 138 37.12 -4.49 -7.26
N TYR A 139 37.00 -4.44 -5.93
CA TYR A 139 38.11 -4.58 -4.99
C TYR A 139 38.71 -5.98 -4.97
N ASN A 140 37.91 -7.00 -5.27
CA ASN A 140 38.33 -8.40 -5.28
C ASN A 140 38.63 -8.92 -6.69
N THR A 141 38.09 -8.28 -7.72
CA THR A 141 38.28 -8.68 -9.13
C THR A 141 39.45 -7.96 -9.79
N LYS A 142 39.80 -6.73 -9.39
CA LYS A 142 40.92 -5.95 -9.96
C LYS A 142 42.11 -5.79 -9.02
N SER A 143 43.30 -5.75 -9.62
CA SER A 143 44.54 -5.49 -8.88
C SER A 143 44.59 -4.05 -8.34
N SER A 144 45.39 -3.81 -7.29
CA SER A 144 45.57 -2.47 -6.71
C SER A 144 46.04 -1.44 -7.74
N ARG A 145 46.83 -1.85 -8.75
CA ARG A 145 47.32 -0.96 -9.81
C ARG A 145 46.21 -0.53 -10.76
N GLU A 146 45.33 -1.45 -11.13
CA GLU A 146 44.18 -1.15 -12.01
C GLU A 146 43.15 -0.28 -11.29
N ARG A 147 42.93 -0.51 -9.98
CA ARG A 147 42.07 0.36 -9.16
C ARG A 147 42.61 1.78 -9.06
N ALA A 148 43.91 1.95 -8.86
CA ALA A 148 44.55 3.27 -8.85
C ALA A 148 44.39 4.01 -10.20
N ALA A 149 44.41 3.28 -11.33
CA ALA A 149 44.17 3.86 -12.65
C ALA A 149 42.72 4.35 -12.87
N LEU A 150 41.77 3.81 -12.11
CA LEU A 150 40.35 4.21 -12.12
C LEU A 150 40.03 5.26 -11.05
N SER A 151 41.05 5.83 -10.38
CA SER A 151 40.90 6.78 -9.27
C SER A 151 40.13 6.20 -8.07
N LEU A 152 40.16 4.88 -7.88
CA LEU A 152 39.56 4.25 -6.70
C LEU A 152 40.52 4.31 -5.50
N PRO A 153 40.02 4.63 -4.30
CA PRO A 153 40.77 4.54 -3.05
C PRO A 153 41.28 3.12 -2.76
N ALA A 154 42.26 3.03 -1.85
CA ALA A 154 42.86 1.76 -1.44
C ALA A 154 41.84 0.82 -0.78
N ASN A 155 41.00 1.37 0.10
CA ASN A 155 39.94 0.65 0.82
C ASN A 155 38.57 0.97 0.23
N VAL A 156 37.65 0.02 0.32
CA VAL A 156 36.26 0.19 -0.14
C VAL A 156 35.49 1.20 0.72
N GLU A 157 35.83 1.33 2.00
CA GLU A 157 35.24 2.29 2.95
C GLU A 157 35.45 3.74 2.51
N ASP A 158 36.56 4.02 1.86
CA ASP A 158 36.95 5.36 1.43
C ASP A 158 36.23 5.81 0.13
N VAL A 159 35.51 4.91 -0.55
CA VAL A 159 34.79 5.22 -1.80
C VAL A 159 33.58 6.09 -1.55
N CYS A 160 32.85 5.80 -0.47
CA CYS A 160 31.60 6.45 -0.11
C CYS A 160 31.64 6.95 1.34
N PRO A 161 32.54 7.88 1.69
CA PRO A 161 32.81 8.24 3.09
C PRO A 161 31.62 8.91 3.81
N ASN A 162 30.67 9.47 3.04
CA ASN A 162 29.49 10.14 3.59
C ASN A 162 28.30 9.19 3.82
N ILE A 163 28.38 7.94 3.37
CA ILE A 163 27.30 6.96 3.52
C ILE A 163 27.54 6.20 4.83
N PRO A 164 26.63 6.28 5.82
CA PRO A 164 26.80 5.56 7.08
C PRO A 164 26.68 4.05 6.89
N SER A 165 27.24 3.30 7.84
CA SER A 165 27.07 1.85 7.91
C SER A 165 25.61 1.46 8.15
N LEU A 166 25.27 0.22 7.81
CA LEU A 166 23.94 -0.35 8.08
C LEU A 166 23.51 -0.16 9.54
N GLU A 167 24.42 -0.42 10.50
CA GLU A 167 24.16 -0.27 11.93
C GLU A 167 23.76 1.16 12.30
N LYS A 168 24.53 2.17 11.84
CA LYS A 168 24.24 3.58 12.13
C LYS A 168 22.92 4.04 11.53
N LEU A 169 22.60 3.59 10.31
CA LEU A 169 21.32 3.90 9.67
C LEU A 169 20.14 3.25 10.42
N MET A 170 20.32 2.03 10.93
CA MET A 170 19.31 1.36 11.75
C MET A 170 19.11 2.07 13.09
N GLU A 171 20.19 2.52 13.74
CA GLU A 171 20.14 3.32 14.97
C GLU A 171 19.36 4.63 14.76
N GLU A 172 19.64 5.39 13.69
CA GLU A 172 18.91 6.62 13.36
C GLU A 172 17.40 6.38 13.22
N ILE A 173 16.99 5.24 12.66
CA ILE A 173 15.57 4.86 12.52
C ILE A 173 14.95 4.47 13.87
N VAL A 174 15.68 3.74 14.71
CA VAL A 174 15.22 3.40 16.06
C VAL A 174 14.99 4.67 16.88
N GLU A 175 15.96 5.59 16.87
CA GLU A 175 15.86 6.88 17.55
C GLU A 175 14.66 7.71 17.05
N LEU A 176 14.44 7.72 15.73
CA LEU A 176 13.27 8.40 15.14
C LEU A 176 11.95 7.77 15.60
N ALA A 177 11.87 6.44 15.63
CA ALA A 177 10.68 5.71 16.03
C ALA A 177 10.39 5.84 17.55
N GLU A 178 11.43 5.96 18.37
CA GLU A 178 11.33 6.14 19.83
C GLU A 178 11.00 7.57 20.24
N SER A 179 11.62 8.55 19.59
CA SER A 179 11.45 9.97 19.92
C SER A 179 10.08 10.53 19.53
N GLY A 180 9.36 9.88 18.61
CA GLY A 180 8.08 10.38 18.10
C GLY A 180 8.22 11.71 17.35
N ILE A 181 9.42 12.02 16.86
CA ILE A 181 9.76 13.22 16.09
C ILE A 181 8.79 13.35 14.89
N ARG A 182 8.37 14.59 14.62
CA ARG A 182 7.45 14.87 13.50
C ARG A 182 8.17 14.72 12.17
N TYR A 183 7.45 14.26 11.16
CA TYR A 183 7.94 14.13 9.78
C TYR A 183 8.74 15.35 9.28
N THR A 184 8.23 16.56 9.57
CA THR A 184 8.83 17.83 9.14
C THR A 184 10.27 18.05 9.62
N GLN A 185 10.68 17.35 10.67
CA GLN A 185 12.00 17.49 11.27
C GLN A 185 13.05 16.58 10.59
N MET A 186 12.65 15.43 10.05
CA MET A 186 13.56 14.45 9.44
C MET A 186 12.97 13.80 8.16
N PRO A 187 12.67 14.57 7.11
CA PRO A 187 12.09 14.04 5.87
C PRO A 187 13.06 13.14 5.09
N HIS A 188 14.38 13.30 5.26
CA HIS A 188 15.39 12.46 4.61
C HIS A 188 15.34 11.01 5.10
N VAL A 189 15.03 10.77 6.37
CA VAL A 189 14.90 9.40 6.87
C VAL A 189 13.72 8.70 6.21
N MET A 190 12.58 9.37 6.15
CA MET A 190 11.33 8.79 5.65
C MET A 190 11.32 8.60 4.13
N GLU A 191 11.86 9.56 3.39
CA GLU A 191 11.78 9.56 1.93
C GLU A 191 13.02 8.99 1.23
N VAL A 192 14.16 8.85 1.92
CA VAL A 192 15.43 8.40 1.31
C VAL A 192 15.99 7.17 2.02
N ILE A 193 16.18 7.23 3.34
CA ILE A 193 16.84 6.15 4.09
C ILE A 193 15.94 4.92 4.20
N LEU A 194 14.67 5.07 4.61
CA LEU A 194 13.73 3.95 4.74
C LEU A 194 13.52 3.19 3.41
N PRO A 195 13.24 3.84 2.26
CA PRO A 195 13.13 3.15 0.97
C PRO A 195 14.41 2.41 0.59
N MET A 196 15.57 3.06 0.77
CA MET A 196 16.87 2.48 0.46
C MET A 196 17.10 1.22 1.29
N LEU A 197 16.89 1.28 2.61
CA LEU A 197 17.10 0.13 3.50
C LEU A 197 16.11 -1.00 3.21
N CYS A 198 14.83 -0.71 2.97
CA CYS A 198 13.86 -1.75 2.63
C CYS A 198 14.28 -2.52 1.36
N SER A 199 14.77 -1.81 0.35
CA SER A 199 15.26 -2.41 -0.89
C SER A 199 16.57 -3.17 -0.69
N TYR A 200 17.57 -2.51 -0.06
CA TYR A 200 18.88 -3.08 0.25
C TYR A 200 18.73 -4.39 1.04
N MET A 201 18.03 -4.33 2.17
CA MET A 201 17.88 -5.47 3.05
C MET A 201 17.14 -6.61 2.36
N SER A 202 16.08 -6.31 1.59
CA SER A 202 15.37 -7.37 0.85
C SER A 202 16.28 -8.09 -0.12
N ARG A 203 17.13 -7.38 -0.87
CA ARG A 203 18.11 -8.01 -1.77
C ARG A 203 19.13 -8.84 -1.00
N TRP A 204 19.79 -8.24 -0.01
CA TRP A 204 20.96 -8.84 0.63
C TRP A 204 20.62 -9.93 1.63
N TRP A 205 19.42 -9.91 2.23
CA TRP A 205 18.98 -11.02 3.08
C TRP A 205 18.98 -12.37 2.33
N GLU A 206 18.70 -12.40 1.02
CA GLU A 206 18.78 -13.62 0.21
C GLU A 206 20.20 -14.20 0.16
N HIS A 207 21.23 -13.37 0.36
CA HIS A 207 22.65 -13.75 0.40
C HIS A 207 23.20 -13.87 1.84
N GLY A 208 22.36 -13.65 2.85
CA GLY A 208 22.74 -13.70 4.26
C GLY A 208 22.96 -15.12 4.80
N PRO A 209 23.51 -15.22 6.03
CA PRO A 209 23.88 -16.50 6.66
C PRO A 209 22.69 -17.44 6.90
N GLU A 210 21.48 -16.91 7.15
CA GLU A 210 20.26 -17.71 7.36
C GLU A 210 19.88 -18.53 6.11
N ASN A 211 20.13 -17.98 4.92
CA ASN A 211 19.83 -18.65 3.64
C ASN A 211 20.99 -19.54 3.16
N HIS A 212 22.18 -19.38 3.76
CA HIS A 212 23.40 -20.11 3.39
C HIS A 212 24.13 -20.69 4.63
N PRO A 213 23.52 -21.63 5.37
CA PRO A 213 24.04 -22.12 6.65
C PRO A 213 25.42 -22.79 6.54
N GLY A 214 25.80 -23.33 5.38
CA GLY A 214 27.13 -23.93 5.14
C GLY A 214 28.25 -22.93 4.84
N ARG A 215 27.97 -21.62 4.76
CA ARG A 215 28.93 -20.57 4.37
C ARG A 215 28.88 -19.33 5.27
N ALA A 216 28.33 -19.44 6.48
CA ALA A 216 28.10 -18.31 7.38
C ALA A 216 29.34 -17.40 7.57
N ASP A 217 30.54 -17.98 7.73
CA ASP A 217 31.80 -17.22 7.92
C ASP A 217 32.37 -16.61 6.61
N THR A 218 31.73 -16.88 5.47
CA THR A 218 32.13 -16.40 4.14
C THR A 218 31.01 -15.61 3.45
N CYS A 219 29.96 -15.24 4.18
CA CYS A 219 28.88 -14.43 3.66
C CYS A 219 29.35 -12.98 3.45
N CYS A 220 28.92 -12.37 2.34
CA CYS A 220 29.20 -10.98 2.00
C CYS A 220 28.24 -9.98 2.70
N THR A 221 27.42 -10.45 3.63
CA THR A 221 26.47 -9.66 4.43
C THR A 221 26.13 -10.43 5.72
N ALA A 222 25.93 -9.70 6.82
CA ALA A 222 25.48 -10.21 8.11
C ALA A 222 23.96 -10.09 8.30
N LEU A 223 23.23 -9.69 7.26
CA LEU A 223 21.78 -9.49 7.33
C LEU A 223 21.03 -10.76 7.71
N SER A 224 20.12 -10.60 8.68
CA SER A 224 19.30 -11.67 9.24
C SER A 224 17.83 -11.24 9.29
N SER A 225 16.95 -12.20 9.56
CA SER A 225 15.53 -11.94 9.79
C SER A 225 15.28 -11.00 10.97
N GLU A 226 16.19 -10.92 11.96
CA GLU A 226 16.07 -9.95 13.06
C GLU A 226 16.17 -8.51 12.57
N HIS A 227 17.12 -8.19 11.70
CA HIS A 227 17.23 -6.85 11.12
C HIS A 227 15.94 -6.44 10.40
N MET A 228 15.34 -7.36 9.63
CA MET A 228 14.05 -7.14 8.95
C MET A 228 12.91 -6.87 9.93
N ASN A 229 12.86 -7.62 11.02
CA ASN A 229 11.87 -7.42 12.07
C ASN A 229 12.03 -6.05 12.74
N THR A 230 13.25 -5.66 13.06
CA THR A 230 13.55 -4.36 13.67
C THR A 230 13.15 -3.23 12.74
N LEU A 231 13.52 -3.30 11.45
CA LEU A 231 13.15 -2.27 10.49
C LEU A 231 11.63 -2.15 10.32
N LEU A 232 10.92 -3.26 10.07
CA LEU A 232 9.47 -3.21 9.90
C LEU A 232 8.76 -2.80 11.21
N GLY A 233 9.24 -3.26 12.36
CA GLY A 233 8.74 -2.86 13.68
C GLY A 233 8.83 -1.34 13.87
N ASN A 234 9.99 -0.75 13.56
CA ASN A 234 10.16 0.70 13.61
C ASN A 234 9.25 1.45 12.63
N ILE A 235 9.06 0.94 11.40
CA ILE A 235 8.12 1.52 10.43
C ILE A 235 6.68 1.49 10.97
N LEU A 236 6.25 0.37 11.55
CA LEU A 236 4.94 0.25 12.19
C LEU A 236 4.80 1.19 13.39
N LYS A 237 5.85 1.36 14.19
CA LYS A 237 5.89 2.31 15.32
C LYS A 237 5.81 3.76 14.85
N ILE A 238 6.49 4.11 13.76
CA ILE A 238 6.39 5.42 13.10
C ILE A 238 4.94 5.66 12.64
N ILE A 239 4.30 4.70 11.98
CA ILE A 239 2.89 4.80 11.58
C ILE A 239 2.02 4.99 12.83
N TYR A 240 2.19 4.16 13.85
CA TYR A 240 1.46 4.21 15.11
C TYR A 240 1.52 5.60 15.77
N ASN A 241 2.70 6.19 15.84
CA ASN A 241 2.93 7.50 16.46
C ASN A 241 2.24 8.64 15.69
N ASN A 242 2.07 8.51 14.39
CA ASN A 242 1.52 9.55 13.52
C ASN A 242 0.04 9.34 13.13
N LEU A 243 -0.62 8.29 13.65
CA LEU A 243 -2.07 8.10 13.47
C LEU A 243 -2.83 9.31 14.03
N GLY A 244 -3.71 9.89 13.20
CA GLY A 244 -4.50 11.08 13.56
C GLY A 244 -3.83 12.43 13.36
N VAL A 245 -2.57 12.50 12.92
CA VAL A 245 -1.89 13.78 12.66
C VAL A 245 -2.27 14.32 11.30
N ASP A 246 -2.74 15.56 11.16
CA ASP A 246 -3.21 16.11 9.88
C ASP A 246 -2.15 16.12 8.76
N GLU A 247 -0.89 16.45 9.09
CA GLU A 247 0.25 16.47 8.16
C GLU A 247 0.82 15.07 7.85
N GLY A 248 -0.04 14.14 7.43
CA GLY A 248 0.28 12.71 7.28
C GLY A 248 0.32 12.16 5.85
N ALA A 249 0.21 13.00 4.81
CA ALA A 249 0.06 12.54 3.42
C ALA A 249 1.20 11.63 2.91
N TRP A 250 2.38 11.74 3.52
CA TRP A 250 3.57 10.92 3.21
C TRP A 250 3.43 9.46 3.68
N MET A 251 2.61 9.17 4.71
CA MET A 251 2.52 7.85 5.35
C MET A 251 2.10 6.73 4.40
N LYS A 252 1.27 7.04 3.40
CA LYS A 252 0.85 6.07 2.36
C LYS A 252 2.03 5.43 1.61
N ARG A 253 3.20 6.08 1.58
CA ARG A 253 4.39 5.59 0.89
C ARG A 253 5.17 4.56 1.71
N LEU A 254 5.12 4.64 3.04
CA LEU A 254 5.75 3.65 3.93
C LEU A 254 5.29 2.23 3.62
N ALA A 255 3.99 2.08 3.34
CA ALA A 255 3.38 0.83 2.91
C ALA A 255 4.03 0.27 1.64
N VAL A 256 4.29 1.13 0.65
CA VAL A 256 4.89 0.75 -0.64
C VAL A 256 6.34 0.33 -0.44
N PHE A 257 7.12 1.12 0.30
CA PHE A 257 8.54 0.85 0.53
C PHE A 257 8.79 -0.44 1.31
N SER A 258 7.88 -0.81 2.21
CA SER A 258 8.04 -1.98 3.08
C SER A 258 7.59 -3.30 2.43
N GLN A 259 6.95 -3.26 1.25
CA GLN A 259 6.50 -4.47 0.54
C GLN A 259 7.60 -5.53 0.32
N PRO A 260 8.87 -5.15 -0.01
CA PRO A 260 9.92 -6.14 -0.25
C PRO A 260 10.36 -6.90 1.00
N ILE A 261 10.15 -6.33 2.20
CA ILE A 261 10.63 -6.91 3.47
C ILE A 261 9.54 -7.67 4.23
N ILE A 262 8.26 -7.36 4.00
CA ILE A 262 7.16 -7.86 4.84
C ILE A 262 7.02 -9.38 4.87
N ASN A 263 7.38 -10.07 3.79
CA ASN A 263 7.30 -11.54 3.73
C ASN A 263 8.52 -12.23 4.39
N LYS A 264 9.51 -11.45 4.85
CA LYS A 264 10.76 -11.94 5.46
C LYS A 264 10.81 -11.71 6.97
N VAL A 265 9.72 -11.20 7.55
CA VAL A 265 9.61 -10.91 9.00
C VAL A 265 9.05 -12.10 9.78
N LYS A 266 9.30 -12.12 11.09
CA LYS A 266 8.84 -13.15 12.02
C LYS A 266 7.41 -12.83 12.49
N PRO A 267 6.61 -13.86 12.85
CA PRO A 267 5.23 -13.70 13.30
C PRO A 267 5.09 -12.91 14.62
N GLN A 268 6.17 -12.77 15.40
CA GLN A 268 6.19 -12.03 16.67
C GLN A 268 5.75 -10.56 16.56
N LEU A 269 5.85 -9.96 15.36
CA LEU A 269 5.38 -8.60 15.10
C LEU A 269 3.85 -8.47 15.24
N LEU A 270 3.09 -9.57 15.10
CA LEU A 270 1.64 -9.58 15.26
C LEU A 270 1.26 -8.96 16.61
N LYS A 271 1.78 -9.56 17.69
CA LYS A 271 1.48 -9.16 19.07
C LYS A 271 2.05 -7.80 19.44
N THR A 272 3.28 -7.54 19.02
CA THR A 272 4.05 -6.38 19.49
C THR A 272 3.73 -5.09 18.74
N HIS A 273 3.35 -5.16 17.46
CA HIS A 273 3.20 -3.99 16.60
C HIS A 273 1.85 -3.95 15.87
N PHE A 274 1.43 -5.03 15.20
CA PHE A 274 0.19 -5.03 14.41
C PHE A 274 -1.06 -4.89 15.28
N LEU A 275 -1.15 -5.63 16.40
CA LEU A 275 -2.31 -5.58 17.29
C LEU A 275 -2.48 -4.20 17.96
N PRO A 276 -1.45 -3.59 18.60
CA PRO A 276 -1.59 -2.25 19.17
C PRO A 276 -1.98 -1.18 18.14
N LEU A 277 -1.44 -1.27 16.92
CA LEU A 277 -1.75 -0.35 15.84
C LEU A 277 -3.19 -0.50 15.36
N MET A 278 -3.65 -1.73 15.15
CA MET A 278 -5.04 -2.00 14.77
C MET A 278 -6.01 -1.55 15.87
N GLU A 279 -5.70 -1.78 17.15
CA GLU A 279 -6.55 -1.36 18.27
C GLU A 279 -6.68 0.18 18.33
N LYS A 280 -5.59 0.92 18.09
CA LYS A 280 -5.63 2.40 18.01
C LYS A 280 -6.48 2.87 16.83
N LEU A 281 -6.34 2.26 15.65
CA LEU A 281 -7.17 2.57 14.47
C LEU A 281 -8.66 2.27 14.72
N LYS A 282 -8.96 1.14 15.35
CA LYS A 282 -10.32 0.72 15.71
C LYS A 282 -10.98 1.74 16.64
N LYS A 283 -10.29 2.15 17.71
CA LYS A 283 -10.78 3.16 18.65
C LYS A 283 -11.05 4.50 17.96
N LYS A 284 -10.16 4.92 17.05
CA LYS A 284 -10.38 6.13 16.26
C LYS A 284 -11.60 6.00 15.34
N ALA A 285 -11.75 4.88 14.63
CA ALA A 285 -12.91 4.62 13.79
C ALA A 285 -14.23 4.65 14.59
N ALA A 286 -14.25 4.01 15.77
CA ALA A 286 -15.40 4.01 16.66
C ALA A 286 -15.78 5.43 17.12
N MET A 287 -14.78 6.24 17.49
CA MET A 287 -14.98 7.64 17.89
C MET A 287 -15.60 8.47 16.76
N VAL A 288 -15.00 8.47 15.56
CA VAL A 288 -15.48 9.28 14.43
C VAL A 288 -16.90 8.89 14.02
N VAL A 289 -17.24 7.60 14.03
CA VAL A 289 -18.60 7.13 13.73
C VAL A 289 -19.59 7.49 14.85
N SER A 290 -19.18 7.43 16.12
CA SER A 290 -20.01 7.87 17.24
C SER A 290 -20.34 9.36 17.16
N GLU A 291 -19.36 10.20 16.83
CA GLU A 291 -19.59 11.64 16.61
C GLU A 291 -20.52 11.87 15.41
N GLU A 292 -20.37 11.10 14.33
CA GLU A 292 -21.26 11.17 13.16
C GLU A 292 -22.71 10.89 13.54
N ASP A 293 -22.95 9.85 14.34
CA ASP A 293 -24.30 9.47 14.77
C ASP A 293 -24.87 10.45 15.81
N HIS A 294 -24.01 11.03 16.66
CA HIS A 294 -24.41 12.09 17.57
C HIS A 294 -24.90 13.34 16.81
N LEU A 295 -24.15 13.83 15.81
CA LEU A 295 -24.57 14.97 15.00
C LEU A 295 -25.89 14.72 14.26
N LYS A 296 -26.13 13.49 13.77
CA LYS A 296 -27.42 13.14 13.14
C LYS A 296 -28.59 13.20 14.11
N SER A 297 -28.36 12.90 15.38
CA SER A 297 -29.40 12.91 16.42
C SER A 297 -29.74 14.32 16.90
N GLU A 298 -28.79 15.26 16.82
CA GLU A 298 -28.96 16.67 17.17
C GLU A 298 -29.65 17.43 16.02
N ALA A 299 -30.96 17.21 15.87
CA ALA A 299 -31.74 17.90 14.86
C ALA A 299 -31.83 19.42 15.16
N ARG A 300 -31.39 20.24 14.19
CA ARG A 300 -31.69 21.68 13.97
C ARG A 300 -30.69 22.69 14.54
N GLY A 301 -29.61 22.93 13.78
CA GLY A 301 -28.76 24.11 13.88
C GLY A 301 -27.98 24.32 12.58
N ASP A 302 -27.24 25.42 12.45
CA ASP A 302 -26.27 25.64 11.37
C ASP A 302 -25.05 24.72 11.58
N MET A 303 -25.28 23.41 11.42
CA MET A 303 -24.33 22.32 11.74
C MET A 303 -23.32 22.07 10.62
N SER A 304 -23.30 22.92 9.59
CA SER A 304 -22.44 22.73 8.42
C SER A 304 -20.94 22.71 8.78
N GLU A 305 -20.52 23.44 9.81
CA GLU A 305 -19.12 23.43 10.26
C GLU A 305 -18.76 22.12 10.98
N ALA A 306 -19.64 21.64 11.86
CA ALA A 306 -19.46 20.35 12.54
C ALA A 306 -19.47 19.17 11.56
N GLU A 307 -20.34 19.21 10.54
CA GLU A 307 -20.36 18.21 9.46
C GLU A 307 -19.04 18.19 8.67
N LEU A 308 -18.45 19.36 8.38
CA LEU A 308 -17.16 19.43 7.69
C LEU A 308 -16.02 18.85 8.54
N LEU A 309 -15.99 19.14 9.84
CA LEU A 309 -14.99 18.57 10.76
C LEU A 309 -15.05 17.04 10.80
N ILE A 310 -16.25 16.46 10.79
CA ILE A 310 -16.40 14.99 10.73
C ILE A 310 -15.88 14.42 9.40
N LEU A 311 -16.11 15.11 8.27
CA LEU A 311 -15.56 14.68 6.99
C LEU A 311 -14.04 14.74 6.95
N ASP A 312 -13.43 15.74 7.60
CA ASP A 312 -11.97 15.83 7.74
C ASP A 312 -11.44 14.69 8.62
N GLU A 313 -12.11 14.35 9.71
CA GLU A 313 -11.76 13.18 10.55
C GLU A 313 -11.85 11.86 9.77
N PHE A 314 -12.89 11.67 8.95
CA PHE A 314 -12.99 10.51 8.05
C PHE A 314 -11.89 10.49 6.99
N THR A 315 -11.47 11.65 6.48
CA THR A 315 -10.35 11.75 5.54
C THR A 315 -9.04 11.31 6.18
N THR A 316 -8.78 11.78 7.40
CA THR A 316 -7.60 11.38 8.19
C THR A 316 -7.67 9.89 8.55
N LEU A 317 -8.83 9.36 8.91
CA LEU A 317 -9.04 7.94 9.16
C LEU A 317 -8.81 7.07 7.91
N ALA A 318 -9.32 7.47 6.75
CA ALA A 318 -9.10 6.75 5.50
C ALA A 318 -7.61 6.68 5.15
N ARG A 319 -6.88 7.79 5.31
CA ARG A 319 -5.43 7.83 5.13
C ARG A 319 -4.70 6.90 6.08
N ASP A 320 -5.05 6.95 7.37
CA ASP A 320 -4.44 6.14 8.43
C ASP A 320 -4.63 4.63 8.16
N LEU A 321 -5.82 4.24 7.72
CA LEU A 321 -6.12 2.87 7.28
C LEU A 321 -5.30 2.49 6.04
N TYR A 322 -5.18 3.36 5.04
CA TYR A 322 -4.42 3.08 3.82
C TYR A 322 -2.89 3.10 4.02
N ALA A 323 -2.38 3.68 5.11
CA ALA A 323 -0.98 3.55 5.51
C ALA A 323 -0.70 2.17 6.13
N PHE A 324 -1.66 1.57 6.84
CA PHE A 324 -1.48 0.31 7.56
C PHE A 324 -1.98 -0.93 6.81
N TYR A 325 -3.16 -0.85 6.18
CA TYR A 325 -3.85 -2.01 5.60
C TYR A 325 -3.06 -2.73 4.51
N PRO A 326 -2.30 -2.06 3.63
CA PRO A 326 -1.40 -2.77 2.71
C PRO A 326 -0.40 -3.69 3.41
N LEU A 327 0.16 -3.24 4.54
CA LEU A 327 1.10 -4.04 5.35
C LEU A 327 0.35 -5.20 6.00
N LEU A 328 -0.78 -4.91 6.65
CA LEU A 328 -1.62 -5.92 7.28
C LEU A 328 -2.04 -7.03 6.30
N ILE A 329 -2.53 -6.65 5.13
CA ILE A 329 -3.00 -7.54 4.06
C ILE A 329 -1.91 -8.52 3.62
N ARG A 330 -0.67 -8.04 3.45
CA ARG A 330 0.48 -8.88 3.05
C ARG A 330 0.97 -9.74 4.22
N PHE A 331 1.01 -9.21 5.44
CA PHE A 331 1.39 -9.96 6.63
C PHE A 331 0.41 -11.12 6.93
N VAL A 332 -0.89 -10.86 6.79
CA VAL A 332 -1.94 -11.89 6.94
C VAL A 332 -1.77 -12.97 5.86
N ASP A 333 -1.60 -12.60 4.59
CA ASP A 333 -1.42 -13.58 3.50
C ASP A 333 -0.28 -14.56 3.78
N TYR A 334 0.85 -14.04 4.29
CA TYR A 334 2.03 -14.84 4.57
C TYR A 334 1.80 -15.83 5.73
N ASN A 335 1.07 -15.45 6.77
CA ASN A 335 0.87 -16.26 7.97
C ASN A 335 -0.43 -17.07 7.97
N ARG A 336 -1.39 -16.76 7.08
CA ARG A 336 -2.74 -17.34 7.06
C ARG A 336 -2.75 -18.86 7.05
N ALA A 337 -1.91 -19.48 6.22
CA ALA A 337 -1.86 -20.94 6.11
C ALA A 337 -1.50 -21.60 7.46
N LYS A 338 -0.58 -20.99 8.22
CA LYS A 338 -0.18 -21.47 9.54
C LYS A 338 -1.30 -21.28 10.56
N TRP A 339 -1.94 -20.10 10.58
CA TRP A 339 -3.06 -19.83 11.51
C TRP A 339 -4.31 -20.69 11.26
N LEU A 340 -4.48 -21.20 10.04
CA LEU A 340 -5.55 -22.16 9.74
C LEU A 340 -5.22 -23.59 10.17
N GLN A 341 -3.94 -23.95 10.23
CA GLN A 341 -3.48 -25.25 10.73
C GLN A 341 -3.43 -25.27 12.25
N GLU A 342 -2.91 -24.19 12.84
CA GLU A 342 -2.72 -24.01 14.28
C GLU A 342 -3.48 -22.76 14.73
N PRO A 343 -4.56 -22.90 15.53
CA PRO A 343 -5.31 -21.77 16.07
C PRO A 343 -4.38 -20.80 16.81
N ASN A 344 -4.52 -19.51 16.51
CA ASN A 344 -3.71 -18.45 17.12
C ASN A 344 -4.62 -17.35 17.66
N ALA A 345 -4.64 -17.19 18.98
CA ALA A 345 -5.51 -16.22 19.67
C ALA A 345 -5.25 -14.77 19.21
N GLU A 346 -4.00 -14.39 18.97
CA GLU A 346 -3.69 -13.05 18.48
C GLU A 346 -4.26 -12.79 17.07
N ALA A 347 -4.33 -13.80 16.19
CA ALA A 347 -4.93 -13.69 14.88
C ALA A 347 -6.47 -13.59 14.95
N GLU A 348 -7.09 -14.22 15.95
CA GLU A 348 -8.52 -14.08 16.24
C GLU A 348 -8.87 -12.68 16.72
N ASP A 349 -8.09 -12.12 17.66
CA ASP A 349 -8.24 -10.73 18.12
C ASP A 349 -8.08 -9.75 16.96
N LEU A 350 -7.10 -9.99 16.09
CA LEU A 350 -6.89 -9.21 14.87
C LEU A 350 -8.13 -9.25 13.97
N PHE A 351 -8.73 -10.43 13.76
CA PHE A 351 -9.95 -10.56 12.99
C PHE A 351 -11.10 -9.75 13.60
N ARG A 352 -11.32 -9.82 14.92
CA ARG A 352 -12.39 -9.07 15.60
C ARG A 352 -12.25 -7.57 15.40
N MET A 353 -11.04 -7.03 15.61
CA MET A 353 -10.80 -5.58 15.42
C MET A 353 -11.00 -5.13 13.96
N VAL A 354 -10.55 -5.92 12.99
CA VAL A 354 -10.74 -5.61 11.56
C VAL A 354 -12.22 -5.73 11.16
N ALA A 355 -12.93 -6.70 11.72
CA ALA A 355 -14.36 -6.87 11.54
C ALA A 355 -15.15 -5.67 12.06
N GLU A 356 -14.86 -5.18 13.27
CA GLU A 356 -15.50 -3.97 13.83
C GLU A 356 -15.31 -2.76 12.91
N VAL A 357 -14.08 -2.48 12.46
CA VAL A 357 -13.81 -1.37 11.52
C VAL A 357 -14.55 -1.54 10.19
N PHE A 358 -14.65 -2.78 9.69
CA PHE A 358 -15.47 -3.05 8.51
C PHE A 358 -16.95 -2.76 8.75
N ILE A 359 -17.50 -3.12 9.91
CA ILE A 359 -18.91 -2.84 10.24
C ILE A 359 -19.16 -1.33 10.28
N TYR A 360 -18.29 -0.55 10.97
CA TYR A 360 -18.34 0.91 10.98
C TYR A 360 -18.33 1.50 9.56
N TRP A 361 -17.42 1.04 8.70
CA TRP A 361 -17.36 1.43 7.31
C TRP A 361 -18.62 1.03 6.52
N SER A 362 -19.16 -0.16 6.75
CA SER A 362 -20.33 -0.66 6.02
C SER A 362 -21.60 0.14 6.34
N LYS A 363 -21.77 0.56 7.61
CA LYS A 363 -22.91 1.32 8.12
C LYS A 363 -22.82 2.82 7.77
N SER A 364 -21.63 3.43 7.86
CA SER A 364 -21.45 4.87 7.58
C SER A 364 -21.32 5.17 6.08
N HIS A 365 -22.21 6.01 5.56
CA HIS A 365 -22.12 6.50 4.17
C HIS A 365 -20.92 7.44 3.96
N ASN A 366 -20.67 8.33 4.92
CA ASN A 366 -19.56 9.27 4.87
C ASN A 366 -18.22 8.55 4.85
N PHE A 367 -18.06 7.50 5.66
CA PHE A 367 -16.84 6.72 5.67
C PHE A 367 -16.55 6.05 4.32
N LYS A 368 -17.55 5.40 3.70
CA LYS A 368 -17.42 4.82 2.35
C LYS A 368 -17.02 5.88 1.31
N ARG A 369 -17.63 7.06 1.39
CA ARG A 369 -17.37 8.16 0.46
C ARG A 369 -15.95 8.70 0.61
N GLU A 370 -15.49 8.95 1.83
CA GLU A 370 -14.15 9.50 2.06
C GLU A 370 -13.04 8.48 1.75
N GLU A 371 -13.29 7.19 1.96
CA GLU A 371 -12.38 6.15 1.47
C GLU A 371 -12.26 6.20 -0.06
N GLN A 372 -13.38 6.29 -0.78
CA GLN A 372 -13.38 6.41 -2.23
C GLN A 372 -12.67 7.69 -2.70
N ASN A 373 -12.94 8.83 -2.05
CA ASN A 373 -12.28 10.10 -2.34
C ASN A 373 -10.76 9.96 -2.17
N PHE A 374 -10.32 9.37 -1.05
CA PHE A 374 -8.91 9.16 -0.77
C PHE A 374 -8.23 8.32 -1.85
N VAL A 375 -8.83 7.20 -2.27
CA VAL A 375 -8.28 6.35 -3.34
C VAL A 375 -8.18 7.09 -4.67
N VAL A 376 -9.23 7.82 -5.05
CA VAL A 376 -9.30 8.52 -6.34
C VAL A 376 -8.35 9.72 -6.38
N GLN A 377 -8.27 10.51 -5.31
CA GLN A 377 -7.38 11.67 -5.21
C GLN A 377 -5.91 11.28 -5.22
N ASN A 378 -5.57 10.17 -4.56
CA ASN A 378 -4.19 9.70 -4.43
C ASN A 378 -3.79 8.71 -5.54
N GLU A 379 -4.67 8.48 -6.52
CA GLU A 379 -4.43 7.59 -7.66
C GLU A 379 -4.03 6.15 -7.26
N ILE A 380 -4.56 5.66 -6.13
CA ILE A 380 -4.17 4.38 -5.56
C ILE A 380 -4.73 3.23 -6.40
N ASN A 381 -3.85 2.30 -6.79
CA ASN A 381 -4.26 1.06 -7.44
C ASN A 381 -4.47 -0.03 -6.39
N ASN A 382 -5.70 -0.21 -5.89
CA ASN A 382 -5.96 -1.21 -4.85
C ASN A 382 -5.54 -2.63 -5.28
N MET A 383 -5.65 -2.96 -6.57
CA MET A 383 -5.28 -4.28 -7.07
C MET A 383 -3.78 -4.60 -6.97
N SER A 384 -2.90 -3.59 -6.99
CA SER A 384 -1.45 -3.84 -6.84
C SER A 384 -1.11 -4.38 -5.44
N PHE A 385 -1.90 -4.02 -4.43
CA PHE A 385 -1.71 -4.55 -3.07
C PHE A 385 -2.27 -5.97 -2.91
N LEU A 386 -3.28 -6.32 -3.71
CA LEU A 386 -4.00 -7.60 -3.61
C LEU A 386 -3.37 -8.73 -4.42
N ILE A 387 -2.72 -8.41 -5.54
CA ILE A 387 -2.00 -9.39 -6.34
C ILE A 387 -0.66 -9.62 -5.65
N THR A 388 -0.46 -10.82 -5.12
CA THR A 388 0.82 -11.26 -4.60
C THR A 388 1.81 -11.29 -5.76
N ASP A 389 2.95 -10.60 -5.62
CA ASP A 389 4.08 -10.77 -6.54
C ASP A 389 4.62 -12.18 -6.39
N THR A 390 3.98 -13.15 -7.04
CA THR A 390 4.57 -14.44 -7.29
C THR A 390 5.80 -14.19 -8.15
N LYS A 391 6.97 -14.12 -7.51
CA LYS A 391 8.27 -14.36 -8.17
C LYS A 391 8.14 -15.68 -8.93
N SER A 392 8.06 -15.63 -10.25
CA SER A 392 8.71 -16.55 -11.21
C SER A 392 7.94 -16.74 -12.52
N LYS A 393 8.73 -16.73 -13.60
CA LYS A 393 8.54 -17.43 -14.88
C LYS A 393 7.49 -16.89 -15.86
N MET A 394 8.04 -16.13 -16.82
CA MET A 394 7.63 -15.97 -18.23
C MET A 394 6.21 -15.43 -18.48
N SER A 395 6.11 -14.48 -19.42
CA SER A 395 4.87 -13.96 -20.04
C SER A 395 3.97 -12.99 -19.25
N LYS A 396 4.49 -11.85 -18.81
CA LYS A 396 3.64 -10.71 -18.39
C LYS A 396 3.89 -9.37 -19.09
N ALA A 397 4.69 -9.34 -20.17
CA ALA A 397 4.83 -8.13 -20.99
C ALA A 397 3.58 -7.83 -21.86
N ALA A 398 2.70 -8.81 -22.11
CA ALA A 398 1.55 -8.62 -23.00
C ALA A 398 0.25 -8.19 -22.29
N VAL A 399 0.11 -8.39 -20.97
CA VAL A 399 -1.15 -8.13 -20.24
C VAL A 399 -1.20 -6.70 -19.65
N SER A 400 -0.04 -6.17 -19.23
CA SER A 400 0.07 -4.82 -18.65
C SER A 400 -0.39 -3.71 -19.63
N ASP A 401 -0.07 -3.85 -20.91
CA ASP A 401 -0.32 -2.78 -21.89
C ASP A 401 -1.79 -2.73 -22.34
N GLN A 402 -2.52 -3.84 -22.21
CA GLN A 402 -3.94 -3.92 -22.53
C GLN A 402 -4.82 -3.45 -21.35
N GLU A 403 -4.40 -3.67 -20.10
CA GLU A 403 -5.08 -3.12 -18.91
C GLU A 403 -4.83 -1.62 -18.73
N ARG A 404 -3.61 -1.12 -18.99
CA ARG A 404 -3.31 0.33 -18.98
C ARG A 404 -4.14 1.13 -19.98
N LYS A 405 -4.56 0.52 -21.10
CA LYS A 405 -5.45 1.17 -22.08
C LYS A 405 -6.94 1.16 -21.69
N LYS A 406 -7.40 0.19 -20.88
CA LYS A 406 -8.80 0.15 -20.42
C LYS A 406 -9.06 1.05 -19.22
N MET A 407 -8.08 1.27 -18.34
CA MET A 407 -8.26 1.96 -17.06
C MET A 407 -8.13 3.50 -17.14
N LYS A 408 -8.50 4.10 -18.28
CA LYS A 408 -8.37 5.54 -18.54
C LYS A 408 -9.52 6.40 -18.01
N ARG A 409 -10.56 5.81 -17.41
CA ARG A 409 -11.68 6.56 -16.83
C ARG A 409 -11.52 6.65 -15.31
N ARG A 410 -11.43 7.88 -14.79
CA ARG A 410 -11.30 8.23 -13.36
C ARG A 410 -12.29 7.50 -12.43
N GLY A 411 -13.42 7.01 -12.96
CA GLY A 411 -14.44 6.27 -12.22
C GLY A 411 -14.26 4.74 -12.09
N ASP A 412 -13.25 4.14 -12.73
CA ASP A 412 -13.05 2.67 -12.74
C ASP A 412 -11.98 2.19 -11.73
N ARG A 413 -11.38 3.12 -10.95
CA ARG A 413 -10.27 2.81 -10.02
C ARG A 413 -10.74 2.32 -8.63
N TYR A 414 -12.01 2.51 -8.30
CA TYR A 414 -12.57 2.13 -7.02
C TYR A 414 -13.90 1.41 -7.21
N SER A 415 -13.98 0.22 -6.64
CA SER A 415 -15.22 -0.50 -6.34
C SER A 415 -15.20 -0.88 -4.86
N MET A 416 -16.36 -0.92 -4.22
CA MET A 416 -16.49 -1.43 -2.85
C MET A 416 -15.88 -2.84 -2.72
N GLN A 417 -15.91 -3.65 -3.78
CA GLN A 417 -15.29 -4.98 -3.77
C GLN A 417 -13.76 -4.96 -3.72
N THR A 418 -13.14 -3.89 -4.22
CA THR A 418 -11.70 -3.66 -4.28
C THR A 418 -11.18 -2.81 -3.12
N SER A 419 -12.05 -2.37 -2.20
CA SER A 419 -11.64 -1.66 -0.97
C SER A 419 -10.62 -2.48 -0.19
N LEU A 420 -9.56 -1.82 0.32
CA LEU A 420 -8.59 -2.49 1.19
C LEU A 420 -9.23 -2.94 2.51
N ILE A 421 -10.28 -2.26 2.97
CA ILE A 421 -11.01 -2.64 4.18
C ILE A 421 -11.72 -3.98 3.96
N VAL A 422 -12.42 -4.10 2.84
CA VAL A 422 -13.09 -5.34 2.43
C VAL A 422 -12.06 -6.45 2.17
N ALA A 423 -10.91 -6.12 1.58
CA ALA A 423 -9.87 -7.10 1.31
C ALA A 423 -9.20 -7.64 2.58
N ALA A 424 -8.86 -6.78 3.54
CA ALA A 424 -8.31 -7.17 4.83
C ALA A 424 -9.26 -8.11 5.56
N LEU A 425 -10.55 -7.76 5.62
CA LEU A 425 -11.58 -8.61 6.20
C LEU A 425 -11.68 -9.97 5.48
N LYS A 426 -11.79 -10.00 4.14
CA LYS A 426 -11.90 -11.25 3.37
C LYS A 426 -10.70 -12.18 3.59
N ARG A 427 -9.50 -11.63 3.80
CA ARG A 427 -8.29 -12.41 4.09
C ARG A 427 -8.33 -13.00 5.50
N LEU A 428 -8.82 -12.25 6.49
CA LEU A 428 -8.97 -12.73 7.86
C LEU A 428 -10.22 -13.60 8.08
N LEU A 429 -11.22 -13.55 7.19
CA LEU A 429 -12.51 -14.22 7.38
C LEU A 429 -12.40 -15.73 7.64
N PRO A 430 -11.56 -16.53 6.96
CA PRO A 430 -11.40 -17.95 7.30
C PRO A 430 -10.85 -18.19 8.70
N ILE A 431 -10.03 -17.28 9.25
CA ILE A 431 -9.57 -17.36 10.63
C ILE A 431 -10.76 -17.13 11.58
N GLY A 432 -11.58 -16.10 11.31
CA GLY A 432 -12.83 -15.86 12.04
C GLY A 432 -13.82 -17.02 11.99
N LEU A 433 -14.01 -17.62 10.82
CA LEU A 433 -14.87 -18.80 10.65
C LEU A 433 -14.32 -20.04 11.36
N ASN A 434 -13.00 -20.15 11.53
CA ASN A 434 -12.37 -21.25 12.28
C ASN A 434 -12.64 -21.16 13.79
N ILE A 435 -13.05 -19.99 14.30
CA ILE A 435 -13.47 -19.80 15.70
C ILE A 435 -14.85 -20.44 15.94
N CYS A 436 -15.70 -20.50 14.91
CA CYS A 436 -17.02 -21.14 15.01
C CYS A 436 -16.94 -22.65 14.90
N ALA A 437 -17.78 -23.33 15.68
CA ALA A 437 -17.96 -24.76 15.53
C ALA A 437 -18.74 -25.02 14.22
N PRO A 438 -18.50 -26.16 13.53
CA PRO A 438 -19.31 -26.55 12.37
C PRO A 438 -20.82 -26.61 12.67
N GLY A 439 -21.21 -26.85 13.92
CA GLY A 439 -22.61 -26.83 14.39
C GLY A 439 -23.22 -25.43 14.52
N ASP A 440 -22.45 -24.35 14.41
CA ASP A 440 -22.93 -22.97 14.54
C ASP A 440 -23.53 -22.42 13.22
N GLN A 441 -23.36 -23.14 12.10
CA GLN A 441 -23.76 -22.67 10.77
C GLN A 441 -25.26 -22.35 10.65
N GLU A 442 -26.13 -23.13 11.29
CA GLU A 442 -27.58 -22.86 11.30
C GLU A 442 -27.92 -21.59 12.09
N LEU A 443 -27.26 -21.37 13.23
CA LEU A 443 -27.44 -20.17 14.03
C LEU A 443 -26.95 -18.92 13.29
N ILE A 444 -25.82 -19.04 12.58
CA ILE A 444 -25.30 -17.98 11.71
C ILE A 444 -26.31 -17.67 10.58
N ALA A 445 -26.85 -18.70 9.92
CA ALA A 445 -27.84 -18.52 8.86
C ALA A 445 -29.14 -17.87 9.38
N LEU A 446 -29.60 -18.29 10.56
CA LEU A 446 -30.75 -17.70 11.24
C LEU A 446 -30.50 -16.21 11.54
N ALA A 447 -29.38 -15.89 12.18
CA ALA A 447 -29.01 -14.52 12.52
C ALA A 447 -28.91 -13.62 11.27
N LYS A 448 -28.28 -14.10 10.19
CA LYS A 448 -28.23 -13.40 8.90
C LYS A 448 -29.62 -13.11 8.33
N ASN A 449 -30.55 -14.07 8.41
CA ASN A 449 -31.92 -13.84 7.95
C ASN A 449 -32.62 -12.76 8.79
N ARG A 450 -32.41 -12.71 10.11
CA ARG A 450 -32.97 -11.67 10.97
C ARG A 450 -32.37 -10.29 10.65
N PHE A 451 -31.07 -10.20 10.40
CA PHE A 451 -30.47 -8.95 9.91
C PHE A 451 -31.05 -8.50 8.56
N SER A 452 -31.37 -9.43 7.65
CA SER A 452 -32.07 -9.12 6.40
C SER A 452 -33.50 -8.58 6.61
N LEU A 453 -34.14 -8.93 7.72
CA LEU A 453 -35.44 -8.40 8.13
C LEU A 453 -35.34 -7.04 8.86
N LYS A 454 -34.12 -6.52 9.03
CA LYS A 454 -33.80 -5.26 9.73
C LYS A 454 -34.10 -5.28 11.24
N ASP A 455 -34.03 -6.46 11.84
CA ASP A 455 -34.04 -6.60 13.30
C ASP A 455 -32.80 -5.91 13.91
N THR A 456 -32.94 -5.39 15.13
CA THR A 456 -31.84 -4.79 15.89
C THR A 456 -30.85 -5.84 16.39
N GLU A 457 -29.60 -5.47 16.66
CA GLU A 457 -28.59 -6.41 17.18
C GLU A 457 -29.03 -7.08 18.49
N ASP A 458 -29.76 -6.38 19.36
CA ASP A 458 -30.31 -6.92 20.60
C ASP A 458 -31.39 -7.99 20.35
N GLU A 459 -32.30 -7.74 19.41
CA GLU A 459 -33.33 -8.72 19.03
C GLU A 459 -32.68 -9.98 18.43
N VAL A 460 -31.69 -9.81 17.53
CA VAL A 460 -30.95 -10.94 16.94
C VAL A 460 -30.22 -11.74 18.02
N ARG A 461 -29.60 -11.06 19.00
CA ARG A 461 -28.94 -11.72 20.15
C ARG A 461 -29.92 -12.58 20.94
N ASP A 462 -31.10 -12.07 21.27
CA ASP A 462 -32.13 -12.81 22.02
C ASP A 462 -32.66 -14.02 21.25
N ILE A 463 -32.74 -13.92 19.93
CA ILE A 463 -33.15 -15.03 19.05
C ILE A 463 -32.08 -16.10 19.00
N ILE A 464 -30.80 -15.74 18.88
CA ILE A 464 -29.70 -16.71 18.92
C ILE A 464 -29.71 -17.41 20.28
N ARG A 465 -29.82 -16.65 21.39
CA ARG A 465 -29.88 -17.19 22.76
C ARG A 465 -31.03 -18.19 22.93
N SER A 466 -32.20 -17.89 22.37
CA SER A 466 -33.36 -18.79 22.41
C SER A 466 -33.17 -20.06 21.56
N ASN A 467 -32.30 -20.01 20.54
CA ASN A 467 -32.10 -21.09 19.57
C ASN A 467 -30.78 -21.86 19.73
N ILE A 468 -29.96 -21.57 20.76
CA ILE A 468 -28.69 -22.30 21.02
C ILE A 468 -28.87 -23.83 21.01
N HIS A 469 -30.04 -24.33 21.43
CA HIS A 469 -30.39 -25.75 21.40
C HIS A 469 -30.37 -26.42 20.01
N LEU A 470 -30.27 -25.65 18.93
CA LEU A 470 -30.09 -26.14 17.56
C LEU A 470 -28.62 -26.47 17.23
N GLN A 471 -27.67 -26.01 18.05
CA GLN A 471 -26.24 -26.26 17.86
C GLN A 471 -25.94 -27.77 17.84
N GLY A 472 -25.39 -28.26 16.72
CA GLY A 472 -24.98 -29.67 16.57
C GLY A 472 -26.09 -30.67 16.23
N LYS A 473 -27.32 -30.22 15.88
CA LYS A 473 -28.41 -31.12 15.43
C LYS A 473 -28.29 -31.64 13.98
N LEU A 474 -27.15 -31.40 13.32
CA LEU A 474 -26.92 -31.84 11.95
C LEU A 474 -26.57 -33.33 11.88
N GLU A 475 -27.58 -34.16 11.57
CA GLU A 475 -27.41 -35.54 11.05
C GLU A 475 -26.95 -35.55 9.58
N ASP A 476 -26.13 -34.61 9.13
CA ASP A 476 -25.56 -34.64 7.78
C ASP A 476 -24.25 -35.45 7.78
N PRO A 477 -24.13 -36.54 7.01
CA PRO A 477 -22.90 -37.31 6.85
C PRO A 477 -21.70 -36.42 6.44
N ALA A 478 -21.95 -35.34 5.70
CA ALA A 478 -20.91 -34.39 5.28
C ALA A 478 -20.32 -33.57 6.44
N ILE A 479 -21.15 -33.26 7.44
CA ILE A 479 -20.73 -32.49 8.61
C ILE A 479 -20.12 -33.43 9.65
N ARG A 480 -20.55 -34.69 9.71
CA ARG A 480 -19.96 -35.72 10.59
C ARG A 480 -18.48 -35.98 10.30
N TRP A 481 -18.08 -36.06 9.03
CA TRP A 481 -16.66 -36.24 8.69
C TRP A 481 -15.84 -34.97 8.95
N GLN A 482 -16.42 -33.77 8.73
CA GLN A 482 -15.77 -32.52 9.10
C GLN A 482 -15.56 -32.43 10.61
N MET A 483 -16.60 -32.70 11.41
CA MET A 483 -16.49 -32.75 12.86
C MET A 483 -15.46 -33.78 13.34
N ALA A 484 -15.35 -34.94 12.68
CA ALA A 484 -14.31 -35.93 12.98
C ALA A 484 -12.90 -35.43 12.66
N LEU A 485 -12.70 -34.73 11.54
CA LEU A 485 -11.41 -34.13 11.15
C LEU A 485 -10.98 -32.96 12.05
N TYR A 486 -11.94 -32.17 12.53
CA TYR A 486 -11.68 -31.01 13.39
C TYR A 486 -11.63 -31.34 14.89
N LYS A 487 -12.04 -32.55 15.30
CA LYS A 487 -12.01 -33.02 16.70
C LYS A 487 -10.59 -33.31 17.20
N ASP A 488 -9.67 -33.65 16.29
CA ASP A 488 -8.29 -34.01 16.62
C ASP A 488 -7.32 -32.80 16.57
N LEU A 489 -7.83 -31.58 16.38
CA LEU A 489 -7.01 -30.36 16.34
C LEU A 489 -6.72 -29.86 17.78
N PRO A 490 -5.44 -29.68 18.18
CA PRO A 490 -5.09 -29.15 19.49
C PRO A 490 -5.70 -27.76 19.73
N ASN A 491 -6.10 -27.44 20.97
CA ASN A 491 -6.65 -26.17 21.46
C ASN A 491 -8.13 -25.84 21.20
N ARG A 492 -8.95 -26.71 20.59
CA ARG A 492 -10.39 -26.43 20.39
C ARG A 492 -11.31 -26.75 21.59
N THR A 493 -10.80 -27.40 22.62
CA THR A 493 -11.61 -28.06 23.66
C THR A 493 -11.99 -27.19 24.87
N GLU A 494 -11.45 -25.98 25.02
CA GLU A 494 -11.63 -25.22 26.28
C GLU A 494 -12.71 -24.11 26.23
N ASP A 495 -13.12 -23.59 25.07
CA ASP A 495 -14.04 -22.43 24.97
C ASP A 495 -15.50 -22.75 24.59
N THR A 496 -15.87 -24.02 24.40
CA THR A 496 -17.21 -24.42 23.95
C THR A 496 -18.25 -24.56 25.06
N SER A 497 -17.92 -24.24 26.32
CA SER A 497 -18.82 -24.47 27.47
C SER A 497 -19.63 -23.25 27.92
N ASP A 498 -19.35 -22.05 27.39
CA ASP A 498 -20.11 -20.84 27.72
C ASP A 498 -21.12 -20.48 26.61
N PRO A 499 -22.44 -20.59 26.87
CA PRO A 499 -23.47 -20.29 25.88
C PRO A 499 -23.48 -18.82 25.46
N GLU A 500 -23.17 -17.88 26.36
CA GLU A 500 -23.18 -16.44 26.03
C GLU A 500 -22.03 -16.06 25.11
N ARG A 501 -20.82 -16.62 25.33
CA ARG A 501 -19.70 -16.45 24.39
C ARG A 501 -20.01 -17.00 23.01
N THR A 502 -20.79 -18.08 22.94
CA THR A 502 -21.22 -18.67 21.67
C THR A 502 -22.23 -17.76 20.96
N VAL A 503 -23.16 -17.16 21.69
CA VAL A 503 -24.12 -16.19 21.14
C VAL A 503 -23.40 -14.98 20.54
N GLU A 504 -22.49 -14.35 21.30
CA GLU A 504 -21.74 -13.18 20.81
C GLU A 504 -20.89 -13.53 19.59
N ARG A 505 -20.19 -14.67 19.62
CA ARG A 505 -19.38 -15.12 18.47
C ARG A 505 -20.22 -15.33 17.20
N VAL A 506 -21.39 -15.97 17.34
CA VAL A 506 -22.31 -16.19 16.22
C VAL A 506 -22.87 -14.88 15.70
N LEU A 507 -23.26 -13.97 16.61
CA LEU A 507 -23.78 -12.65 16.27
C LEU A 507 -22.75 -11.85 15.47
N ASP A 508 -21.52 -11.76 15.95
CA ASP A 508 -20.41 -11.04 15.31
C ASP A 508 -20.15 -11.56 13.89
N ILE A 509 -20.01 -12.88 13.74
CA ILE A 509 -19.74 -13.50 12.44
C ILE A 509 -20.94 -13.33 11.49
N ALA A 510 -22.17 -13.49 11.98
CA ALA A 510 -23.36 -13.30 11.17
C ALA A 510 -23.48 -11.85 10.67
N ASN A 511 -23.21 -10.87 11.54
CA ASN A 511 -23.23 -9.44 11.22
C ASN A 511 -22.20 -9.11 10.12
N VAL A 512 -20.97 -9.60 10.29
CA VAL A 512 -19.89 -9.48 9.29
C VAL A 512 -20.28 -10.11 7.96
N LEU A 513 -20.80 -11.33 7.96
CA LEU A 513 -21.19 -12.04 6.74
C LEU A 513 -22.35 -11.34 6.03
N PHE A 514 -23.34 -10.84 6.77
CA PHE A 514 -24.47 -10.08 6.23
C PHE A 514 -24.01 -8.80 5.52
N HIS A 515 -23.19 -7.97 6.17
CA HIS A 515 -22.68 -6.75 5.55
C HIS A 515 -21.70 -7.02 4.40
N LEU A 516 -20.90 -8.08 4.48
CA LEU A 516 -20.02 -8.49 3.39
C LEU A 516 -20.81 -8.95 2.15
N GLU A 517 -21.95 -9.60 2.36
CA GLU A 517 -22.86 -10.02 1.31
C GLU A 517 -23.55 -8.82 0.63
N GLN A 518 -24.01 -7.83 1.41
CA GLN A 518 -24.52 -6.57 0.84
C GLN A 518 -23.49 -5.88 -0.06
N VAL A 519 -22.22 -5.82 0.37
CA VAL A 519 -21.12 -5.24 -0.42
C VAL A 519 -20.87 -6.01 -1.72
N ARG A 520 -21.03 -7.35 -1.71
CA ARG A 520 -20.93 -8.16 -2.93
C ARG A 520 -22.08 -7.88 -3.89
N PHE A 521 -23.32 -7.78 -3.38
CA PHE A 521 -24.51 -7.55 -4.19
C PHE A 521 -24.58 -6.12 -4.77
N CYS A 522 -24.09 -5.11 -4.06
CA CYS A 522 -23.94 -3.76 -4.62
C CYS A 522 -22.91 -3.67 -5.77
N GLY A 523 -21.97 -4.62 -5.84
CA GLY A 523 -20.94 -4.68 -6.90
C GLY A 523 -21.19 -5.74 -7.98
N ALA A 524 -22.19 -6.61 -7.81
CA ALA A 524 -22.68 -7.48 -8.86
C ALA A 524 -23.73 -6.71 -9.69
N PRO A 525 -23.74 -6.80 -11.03
CA PRO A 525 -24.76 -6.13 -11.83
C PRO A 525 -26.11 -6.84 -11.66
N ALA A 526 -26.78 -6.61 -10.53
CA ALA A 526 -28.13 -7.05 -10.24
C ALA A 526 -29.21 -6.05 -10.74
N GLU A 527 -28.82 -5.11 -11.63
CA GLU A 527 -29.73 -4.13 -12.26
C GLU A 527 -29.58 -4.11 -13.81
N ILE A 528 -29.35 -5.25 -14.46
CA ILE A 528 -29.34 -5.28 -15.94
C ILE A 528 -30.77 -5.06 -16.52
N GLN A 529 -31.83 -5.22 -15.72
CA GLN A 529 -33.20 -4.95 -16.17
C GLN A 529 -33.66 -3.51 -15.88
N GLU A 530 -33.43 -2.96 -14.68
CA GLU A 530 -33.88 -1.60 -14.31
C GLU A 530 -32.91 -0.50 -14.76
N GLY A 531 -31.60 -0.77 -14.76
CA GLY A 531 -30.58 0.19 -15.21
C GLY A 531 -30.70 0.54 -16.70
N ARG A 532 -31.15 -0.38 -17.56
CA ARG A 532 -31.41 -0.08 -18.98
C ARG A 532 -32.60 0.86 -19.16
N VAL A 533 -33.63 0.73 -18.32
CA VAL A 533 -34.82 1.60 -18.37
C VAL A 533 -34.49 2.99 -17.82
N ALA A 534 -33.78 3.08 -16.70
CA ALA A 534 -33.34 4.34 -16.12
C ALA A 534 -32.31 5.07 -17.01
N GLN A 535 -31.35 4.34 -17.60
CA GLN A 535 -30.36 4.90 -18.51
C GLN A 535 -30.98 5.31 -19.85
N ALA A 536 -31.92 4.53 -20.40
CA ALA A 536 -32.70 4.93 -21.58
C ALA A 536 -33.56 6.17 -21.28
N ALA A 537 -34.22 6.24 -20.13
CA ALA A 537 -35.01 7.40 -19.71
C ALA A 537 -34.14 8.65 -19.52
N LEU A 538 -32.95 8.52 -18.93
CA LEU A 538 -31.99 9.62 -18.76
C LEU A 538 -31.44 10.09 -20.12
N GLN A 539 -31.15 9.15 -21.02
CA GLN A 539 -30.64 9.46 -22.36
C GLN A 539 -31.73 10.09 -23.25
N GLN A 540 -32.98 9.68 -23.08
CA GLN A 540 -34.15 10.28 -23.73
C GLN A 540 -34.47 11.67 -23.16
N ARG A 541 -34.33 11.88 -21.84
CA ARG A 541 -34.40 13.23 -21.22
C ARG A 541 -33.29 14.15 -21.71
N LYS A 542 -32.04 13.67 -21.82
CA LYS A 542 -30.93 14.46 -22.39
C LYS A 542 -31.17 14.83 -23.85
N ARG A 543 -31.70 13.90 -24.67
CA ARG A 543 -32.07 14.20 -26.07
C ARG A 543 -33.20 15.23 -26.17
N ARG A 544 -34.22 15.13 -25.31
CA ARG A 544 -35.30 16.14 -25.23
C ARG A 544 -34.77 17.51 -24.79
N ALA A 545 -33.90 17.57 -23.78
CA ALA A 545 -33.29 18.82 -23.34
C ALA A 545 -32.46 19.49 -24.45
N VAL A 546 -31.66 18.71 -25.20
CA VAL A 546 -30.90 19.22 -26.35
C VAL A 546 -31.83 19.69 -27.49
N ALA A 547 -32.98 19.02 -27.70
CA ALA A 547 -33.98 19.48 -28.65
C ALA A 547 -34.65 20.80 -28.20
N CYS A 548 -34.87 21.00 -26.89
CA CYS A 548 -35.37 22.26 -26.35
C CYS A 548 -34.39 23.43 -26.59
N PHE A 549 -33.07 23.19 -26.53
CA PHE A 549 -32.06 24.20 -26.88
C PHE A 549 -31.98 24.50 -28.39
N ARG A 550 -32.57 23.67 -29.25
CA ARG A 550 -32.66 23.89 -30.70
C ARG A 550 -33.99 24.50 -31.14
N MET A 551 -34.90 24.79 -30.20
CA MET A 551 -36.16 25.45 -30.52
C MET A 551 -35.87 26.86 -31.05
N ALA A 552 -36.38 27.15 -32.25
CA ALA A 552 -36.25 28.47 -32.85
C ALA A 552 -37.05 29.50 -32.03
N PRO A 553 -36.50 30.70 -31.76
CA PRO A 553 -37.24 31.76 -31.11
C PRO A 553 -38.44 32.22 -31.94
N LEU A 554 -39.58 32.47 -31.30
CA LEU A 554 -40.86 32.82 -31.93
C LEU A 554 -40.86 34.11 -32.79
N TYR A 555 -39.79 34.92 -32.73
CA TYR A 555 -39.68 36.16 -33.50
C TYR A 555 -39.08 35.98 -34.91
N ASN A 556 -38.70 34.76 -35.31
CA ASN A 556 -38.24 34.48 -36.67
C ASN A 556 -39.44 33.97 -37.50
N PRO A 557 -40.02 34.77 -38.42
CA PRO A 557 -41.28 34.41 -39.06
C PRO A 557 -40.99 33.54 -40.28
N GLU A 558 -41.05 32.22 -40.11
CA GLU A 558 -41.51 31.34 -41.18
C GLU A 558 -42.98 30.98 -40.90
N SER A 559 -43.74 30.74 -41.96
CA SER A 559 -45.21 30.68 -42.06
C SER A 559 -45.97 29.74 -41.10
N GLU A 560 -45.32 29.13 -40.11
CA GLU A 560 -45.91 28.22 -39.13
C GLU A 560 -46.41 28.92 -37.85
N SER A 561 -46.02 30.18 -37.58
CA SER A 561 -46.45 30.92 -36.37
C SER A 561 -47.97 31.15 -36.32
N LEU A 562 -48.63 31.32 -37.47
CA LEU A 562 -50.07 31.49 -37.57
C LEU A 562 -50.85 30.20 -37.24
N LEU A 563 -50.28 29.03 -37.58
CA LEU A 563 -50.93 27.73 -37.30
C LEU A 563 -50.93 27.43 -35.78
N PHE A 564 -49.83 27.77 -35.09
CA PHE A 564 -49.69 27.61 -33.64
C PHE A 564 -50.64 28.52 -32.86
N VAL A 565 -50.84 29.76 -33.32
CA VAL A 565 -51.80 30.72 -32.73
C VAL A 565 -53.25 30.26 -32.93
N VAL A 566 -53.60 29.70 -34.09
CA VAL A 566 -54.93 29.13 -34.35
C VAL A 566 -55.21 27.90 -33.47
N GLN A 567 -54.21 27.05 -33.22
CA GLN A 567 -54.34 25.91 -32.29
C GLN A 567 -54.47 26.30 -30.82
N LEU A 568 -53.85 27.41 -30.39
CA LEU A 568 -53.97 27.93 -29.02
C LEU A 568 -55.29 28.68 -28.78
N LEU A 569 -55.89 29.28 -29.82
CA LEU A 569 -57.12 30.08 -29.72
C LEU A 569 -58.42 29.32 -30.01
N CYS A 570 -58.35 28.11 -30.60
CA CYS A 570 -59.47 27.19 -30.68
C CYS A 570 -59.27 26.03 -29.70
N PRO A 571 -59.75 26.14 -28.44
CA PRO A 571 -59.85 24.96 -27.59
C PRO A 571 -60.83 24.01 -28.27
N SER A 572 -60.32 22.85 -28.67
CA SER A 572 -61.17 21.77 -29.18
C SER A 572 -62.14 21.40 -28.05
N GLN A 573 -63.45 21.51 -28.33
CA GLN A 573 -64.51 20.92 -27.50
C GLN A 573 -64.32 19.41 -27.36
#